data_AF-A0A922P229-F1
#
_entry.id   AF-A0A922P229-F1
#
_cell.length_a   1.000
_cell.length_b   1.000
_cell.length_c   1.000
_cell.angle_alpha   90.00
_cell.angle_beta   90.00
_cell.angle_gamma   90.00
#
_symmetry.space_group_name_H-M   'P 1'
#
loop_
_entity.id
_entity.type
_entity.pdbx_description
1 polymer ?
#
loop_
_entity_poly.entity_id
_entity_poly.type
_entity_poly.pdbx_seq_one_letter_code
_entity_poly.pdbx_strand_id
1 'polypeptide(L)'
;MLENENEKDKESHRRALALEGVMLLLIDGLAARGTISADEAEDMLRILSKSSDFSAARASGSLRIVNQLRRLRGGDGLATPGA
;
A
#
# COMPACT_ATOMS: atom_id res chain seq x y z
N MET A 1 -32.72 4.36 -20.04
CA MET A 1 -31.48 3.66 -20.42
C MET A 1 -30.22 4.28 -19.80
N LEU A 2 -30.17 5.59 -19.55
CA LEU A 2 -28.98 6.27 -18.98
C LEU A 2 -28.68 5.97 -17.49
N GLU A 3 -29.67 5.65 -16.67
CA GLU A 3 -29.43 5.30 -15.24
C GLU A 3 -28.60 4.03 -15.05
N ASN A 4 -28.80 3.04 -15.92
CA ASN A 4 -28.17 1.72 -15.82
C ASN A 4 -26.66 1.75 -16.12
N GLU A 5 -26.22 2.71 -16.95
CA GLU A 5 -24.80 2.92 -17.25
C GLU A 5 -24.08 3.60 -16.08
N ASN A 6 -24.73 4.60 -15.46
CA ASN A 6 -24.18 5.31 -14.30
C ASN A 6 -24.03 4.39 -13.07
N GLU A 7 -24.95 3.44 -12.87
CA GLU A 7 -24.82 2.43 -11.80
C GLU A 7 -23.66 1.47 -12.04
N LYS A 8 -23.44 1.04 -13.29
CA LYS A 8 -22.30 0.19 -13.66
C LYS A 8 -20.96 0.88 -13.45
N ASP A 9 -20.86 2.16 -13.77
CA ASP A 9 -19.64 2.93 -13.58
C ASP A 9 -19.32 3.11 -12.08
N LYS A 10 -20.34 3.40 -11.27
CA LYS A 10 -20.20 3.49 -9.80
C LYS A 10 -19.79 2.16 -9.17
N GLU A 11 -20.35 1.05 -9.61
CA GLU A 11 -19.97 -0.28 -9.14
C GLU A 11 -18.54 -0.64 -9.55
N SER A 12 -18.17 -0.36 -10.79
CA SER A 12 -16.81 -0.60 -11.29
C SER A 12 -15.79 0.24 -10.52
N HIS A 13 -16.11 1.50 -10.24
CA HIS A 13 -15.28 2.36 -9.41
C HIS A 13 -15.12 1.83 -7.98
N ARG A 14 -16.22 1.41 -7.33
CA ARG A 14 -16.15 0.79 -5.98
C ARG A 14 -15.27 -0.45 -5.96
N ARG A 15 -15.38 -1.33 -6.96
CA ARG A 15 -14.55 -2.53 -7.08
C ARG A 15 -13.08 -2.20 -7.28
N ALA A 16 -12.77 -1.20 -8.11
CA ALA A 16 -11.40 -0.74 -8.31
C ALA A 16 -10.78 -0.25 -6.98
N LEU A 17 -11.52 0.54 -6.20
CA LEU A 17 -11.06 1.02 -4.89
C LEU A 17 -10.85 -0.10 -3.88
N ALA A 18 -11.70 -1.14 -3.90
CA ALA A 18 -11.56 -2.31 -3.05
C ALA A 18 -10.33 -3.15 -3.43
N LEU A 19 -10.14 -3.38 -4.73
CA LEU A 19 -8.97 -4.09 -5.26
C LEU A 19 -7.67 -3.38 -4.87
N GLU A 20 -7.65 -2.06 -4.99
CA GLU A 20 -6.51 -1.26 -4.56
C GLU A 20 -6.24 -1.43 -3.05
N GLY A 21 -7.28 -1.39 -2.21
CA GLY A 21 -7.13 -1.62 -0.77
C GLY A 21 -6.54 -3.01 -0.47
N VAL A 22 -6.97 -4.04 -1.19
CA VAL A 22 -6.41 -5.40 -1.08
C VAL A 22 -4.95 -5.42 -1.50
N MET A 23 -4.58 -4.75 -2.58
CA MET A 23 -3.20 -4.68 -3.06
C MET A 23 -2.28 -4.03 -2.02
N LEU A 24 -2.70 -2.93 -1.39
CA LEU A 24 -1.92 -2.29 -0.33
C LEU A 24 -1.69 -3.24 0.85
N LEU A 25 -2.75 -3.92 1.31
CA LEU A 25 -2.66 -4.88 2.40
C LEU A 25 -1.76 -6.09 2.07
N LEU A 26 -1.79 -6.55 0.82
CA LEU A 26 -0.91 -7.61 0.34
C LEU A 26 0.55 -7.16 0.31
N ILE A 27 0.83 -5.95 -0.22
CA ILE A 27 2.19 -5.39 -0.25
C ILE A 27 2.73 -5.26 1.18
N ASP A 28 1.96 -4.66 2.08
CA ASP A 28 2.35 -4.50 3.49
C ASP A 28 2.59 -5.86 4.16
N GLY A 29 1.72 -6.84 3.92
CA GLY A 29 1.86 -8.18 4.49
C GLY A 29 3.06 -8.97 3.94
N LEU A 30 3.34 -8.87 2.65
CA LEU A 30 4.51 -9.49 2.03
C LEU A 30 5.81 -8.84 2.49
N ALA A 31 5.83 -7.50 2.55
CA ALA A 31 6.95 -6.74 3.07
C ALA A 31 7.20 -7.10 4.54
N ALA A 32 6.18 -7.13 5.40
CA ALA A 32 6.30 -7.44 6.83
C ALA A 32 6.82 -8.86 7.09
N ARG A 33 6.45 -9.85 6.27
CA ARG A 33 6.98 -11.22 6.36
C ARG A 33 8.35 -11.40 5.73
N GLY A 34 8.84 -10.40 4.99
CA GLY A 34 10.14 -10.48 4.30
C GLY A 34 10.10 -11.36 3.06
N THR A 35 8.91 -11.61 2.53
CA THR A 35 8.72 -12.31 1.24
C THR A 35 9.16 -11.44 0.07
N ILE A 36 8.99 -10.12 0.20
CA ILE A 36 9.58 -9.11 -0.67
C ILE A 36 10.43 -8.14 0.16
N SER A 37 11.41 -7.53 -0.48
CA SER A 37 12.24 -6.49 0.12
C SER A 37 11.45 -5.20 0.37
N ALA A 38 11.98 -4.34 1.24
CA ALA A 38 11.38 -3.02 1.48
C ALA A 38 11.42 -2.13 0.24
N ASP A 39 12.47 -2.24 -0.59
CA ASP A 39 12.62 -1.43 -1.79
C ASP A 39 11.64 -1.89 -2.89
N GLU A 40 11.42 -3.20 -3.05
CA GLU A 40 10.37 -3.72 -3.95
C GLU A 40 8.98 -3.26 -3.51
N ALA A 41 8.70 -3.29 -2.21
CA ALA A 41 7.44 -2.78 -1.68
C ALA A 41 7.28 -1.27 -1.91
N GLU A 42 8.36 -0.49 -1.75
CA GLU A 42 8.38 0.95 -2.02
C GLU A 42 8.07 1.25 -3.50
N ASP A 43 8.70 0.52 -4.44
CA ASP A 43 8.47 0.69 -5.88
C ASP A 43 7.02 0.39 -6.27
N MET A 44 6.43 -0.69 -5.74
CA MET A 44 5.04 -1.03 -5.98
C MET A 44 4.09 0.06 -5.46
N LEU A 45 4.35 0.60 -4.26
CA LEU A 45 3.55 1.68 -3.68
C LEU A 45 3.68 3.00 -4.46
N ARG A 46 4.86 3.29 -5.04
CA ARG A 46 5.08 4.45 -5.92
C ARG A 46 4.34 4.33 -7.25
N ILE A 47 4.08 3.12 -7.73
CA ILE A 47 3.25 2.90 -8.92
C ILE A 47 1.79 3.18 -8.56
N LEU A 48 1.30 2.62 -7.45
CA LEU A 48 -0.08 2.81 -7.00
C LEU A 48 -0.40 4.28 -6.72
N SER A 49 0.54 5.03 -6.11
CA SER A 49 0.33 6.44 -5.79
C SER A 49 0.11 7.34 -7.01
N LYS A 50 0.50 6.91 -8.21
CA LYS A 50 0.30 7.68 -9.46
C LYS A 50 -1.09 7.48 -10.06
N SER A 51 -1.89 6.55 -9.54
CA SER A 51 -3.19 6.20 -10.14
C SER A 51 -4.29 7.22 -9.84
N SER A 52 -4.26 7.90 -8.68
CA SER A 52 -5.19 8.97 -8.29
C SER A 52 -4.71 9.65 -7.01
N ASP A 53 -5.28 10.82 -6.66
CA ASP A 53 -4.99 11.49 -5.38
C ASP A 53 -5.37 10.63 -4.17
N PHE A 54 -6.45 9.85 -4.30
CA PHE A 54 -6.91 8.95 -3.26
C PHE A 54 -5.96 7.75 -3.08
N SER A 55 -5.46 7.22 -4.20
CA SER A 55 -4.40 6.21 -4.25
C SER A 55 -3.12 6.71 -3.58
N ALA A 56 -2.73 7.96 -3.88
CA ALA A 56 -1.57 8.60 -3.28
C ALA A 56 -1.70 8.72 -1.76
N ALA A 57 -2.87 9.14 -1.27
CA ALA A 57 -3.14 9.26 0.16
C ALA A 57 -3.01 7.90 0.87
N ARG A 58 -3.57 6.82 0.30
CA ARG A 58 -3.48 5.48 0.89
C ARG A 58 -2.05 4.91 0.83
N ALA A 59 -1.39 5.02 -0.33
CA ALA A 59 -0.03 4.55 -0.52
C ALA A 59 0.96 5.25 0.43
N SER A 60 0.71 6.53 0.79
CA SER A 60 1.54 7.24 1.77
C SER A 60 1.58 6.57 3.15
N GLY A 61 0.47 5.95 3.57
CA GLY A 61 0.37 5.19 4.81
C GLY A 61 1.21 3.91 4.76
N SER A 62 1.04 3.10 3.72
CA SER A 62 1.83 1.88 3.49
C SER A 62 3.32 2.19 3.32
N LEU A 63 3.68 3.29 2.65
CA LEU A 63 5.08 3.73 2.53
C LEU A 63 5.71 4.03 3.89
N ARG A 64 4.95 4.58 4.84
CA ARG A 64 5.44 4.79 6.21
C ARG A 64 5.73 3.44 6.90
N ILE A 65 4.87 2.44 6.72
CA ILE A 65 5.05 1.10 7.29
C ILE A 65 6.31 0.43 6.70
N VAL A 66 6.45 0.44 5.37
CA VAL A 66 7.62 -0.12 4.67
C VAL A 66 8.91 0.55 5.11
N ASN A 67 8.92 1.87 5.26
CA ASN A 67 10.07 2.60 5.78
C ASN A 67 10.43 2.18 7.21
N GLN A 68 9.44 1.97 8.07
CA GLN A 68 9.67 1.49 9.43
C GLN A 68 10.23 0.07 9.43
N LEU A 69 9.70 -0.83 8.58
CA LEU A 69 10.22 -2.19 8.41
C LEU A 69 11.68 -2.18 7.92
N ARG A 70 12.02 -1.30 6.97
CA ARG A 70 13.39 -1.13 6.49
C ARG A 70 14.34 -0.75 7.62
N ARG A 71 13.95 0.21 8.47
CA ARG A 71 14.73 0.62 9.64
C ARG A 71 14.94 -0.53 10.63
N LEU A 72 13.86 -1.22 11.00
CA LEU A 72 13.92 -2.34 11.94
C LEU A 72 14.82 -3.48 11.45
N ARG A 73 14.78 -3.80 10.15
CA ARG A 73 15.62 -4.84 9.53
C ARG A 73 17.07 -4.42 9.29
N GLY A 74 17.30 -3.14 9.03
CA GLY A 74 18.63 -2.57 8.79
C GLY A 74 19.52 -2.49 10.04
N GLY A 75 19.07 -3.00 11.20
CA GLY A 75 19.87 -3.05 12.42
C GLY A 75 19.61 -1.91 13.42
N ASP A 76 18.58 -1.08 13.21
CA ASP A 76 18.15 -0.07 14.19
C ASP A 76 17.53 -0.73 15.46
N GLY A 77 17.49 -2.06 15.54
CA GLY A 77 17.19 -2.84 16.76
C GLY A 77 18.22 -2.68 17.89
N LEU A 78 19.33 -1.97 17.66
CA LEU A 78 20.24 -1.50 18.72
C LEU A 78 19.65 -0.34 19.52
N ALA A 79 18.64 0.36 19.00
CA ALA A 79 17.84 1.31 19.77
C ALA A 79 16.67 0.57 20.45
N THR A 80 16.99 -0.42 21.29
CA THR A 80 16.05 -0.84 22.34
C THR A 80 16.42 -0.02 23.57
N PRO A 81 15.68 1.04 23.95
CA PRO A 81 15.94 1.72 25.21
C PRO A 81 15.56 0.74 26.33
N GLY A 82 16.54 0.19 27.04
CA GLY A 82 16.32 -0.62 28.24
C GLY A 82 16.88 -2.05 28.25
N ALA A 83 17.85 -2.40 27.40
CA ALA A 83 18.66 -3.61 27.56
C ALA A 83 20.04 -3.27 28.14
#